data_AF-A0A522RIM8-F1
#
_entry.id   AF-A0A522RIM8-F1
#
_cell.length_a   1.000
_cell.length_b   1.000
_cell.length_c   1.000
_cell.angle_alpha   90.00
_cell.angle_beta   90.00
_cell.angle_gamma   90.00
#
_symmetry.space_group_name_H-M   'P 1'
#
loop_
_entity.id
_entity.type
_entity.pdbx_description
1 polymer ?
#
loop_
_entity_poly.entity_id
_entity_poly.type
_entity_poly.pdbx_seq_one_letter_code
_entity_poly.pdbx_strand_id
1 'polypeptide(L)' 'MKHSGSVDLFQYWDRLRAGRTAPRRTEIEPADIKSLLADTFILEQDSRGEAVFRLA' A
#
# COMPACT_ATOMS: atom_id res chain seq x y z
N MET A 1 -0.17 -7.06 15.16
CA MET A 1 -0.98 -6.01 14.48
C MET A 1 -2.19 -5.73 15.36
N LYS A 2 -2.42 -4.47 15.81
CA LYS A 2 -3.49 -4.15 16.77
C LYS A 2 -4.68 -3.40 16.16
N HIS A 3 -4.53 -2.82 14.97
CA HIS A 3 -5.57 -2.08 14.27
C HIS A 3 -6.12 -2.90 13.10
N SER A 4 -7.45 -2.94 12.95
CA SER A 4 -8.13 -3.66 11.86
C SER A 4 -7.66 -3.20 10.49
N GLY A 5 -7.55 -1.88 10.24
CA GLY A 5 -7.11 -1.36 8.95
C GLY A 5 -5.71 -1.83 8.54
N SER A 6 -4.78 -1.98 9.49
CA SER A 6 -3.45 -2.55 9.20
C SER A 6 -3.51 -4.04 8.87
N VAL A 7 -4.44 -4.78 9.48
CA VAL A 7 -4.70 -6.20 9.16
C VAL A 7 -5.26 -6.33 7.75
N ASP A 8 -6.24 -5.53 7.41
CA ASP A 8 -6.90 -5.56 6.10
C ASP A 8 -5.92 -5.19 4.97
N LEU A 9 -5.13 -4.12 5.17
CA LEU A 9 -4.10 -3.70 4.20
C LEU A 9 -3.02 -4.77 4.02
N PHE A 10 -2.61 -5.43 5.12
CA PHE A 10 -1.64 -6.53 5.06
C PHE A 10 -2.20 -7.72 4.27
N GLN A 11 -3.45 -8.13 4.52
CA GLN A 11 -4.08 -9.24 3.79
C GLN A 11 -4.22 -8.94 2.30
N TYR A 12 -4.56 -7.71 1.96
CA TYR A 12 -4.56 -7.24 0.57
C TYR A 12 -3.17 -7.35 -0.07
N TRP A 13 -2.14 -6.81 0.59
CA TRP A 13 -0.76 -6.89 0.13
C TRP A 13 -0.27 -8.34 -0.03
N ASP A 14 -0.61 -9.20 0.92
CA ASP A 14 -0.24 -10.61 0.95
C ASP A 14 -0.84 -11.41 -0.21
N ARG A 15 -2.11 -11.12 -0.52
CA ARG A 15 -2.79 -11.70 -1.69
C ARG A 15 -2.15 -11.26 -3.00
N LEU A 16 -1.82 -9.98 -3.16
CA LEU A 16 -1.21 -9.48 -4.40
C LEU A 16 0.22 -10.01 -4.60
N ARG A 17 1.03 -10.07 -3.53
CA ARG A 17 2.42 -10.54 -3.67
C ARG A 17 2.49 -12.03 -4.04
N ALA A 18 1.48 -12.84 -3.70
CA ALA A 18 1.38 -14.25 -4.11
C ALA A 18 2.68 -15.04 -3.88
N GLY A 19 3.27 -14.88 -2.68
CA GLY A 19 4.54 -15.52 -2.30
C GLY A 19 5.80 -14.75 -2.69
N ARG A 20 5.72 -13.68 -3.50
CA ARG A 20 6.84 -12.76 -3.76
C ARG A 20 7.10 -11.84 -2.56
N THR A 21 8.23 -11.14 -2.59
CA THR A 21 8.58 -10.12 -1.60
C THR A 21 7.61 -8.94 -1.61
N ALA A 22 7.15 -8.53 -2.79
CA ALA A 22 6.21 -7.44 -2.96
C ALA A 22 5.40 -7.64 -4.25
N PRO A 23 4.16 -7.10 -4.33
CA PRO A 23 3.47 -6.95 -5.59
C PRO A 23 4.15 -5.88 -6.46
N ARG A 24 3.87 -5.90 -7.76
CA ARG A 24 4.18 -4.79 -8.65
C ARG A 24 3.23 -3.64 -8.33
N ARG A 25 3.69 -2.40 -8.49
CA ARG A 25 2.85 -1.21 -8.33
C ARG A 25 1.59 -1.24 -9.19
N THR A 26 1.68 -1.81 -10.40
CA THR A 26 0.55 -1.95 -11.33
C THR A 26 -0.48 -3.00 -10.91
N GLU A 27 -0.16 -3.85 -9.94
CA GLU A 27 -1.09 -4.84 -9.37
C GLU A 27 -1.93 -4.25 -8.22
N ILE A 28 -1.57 -3.05 -7.73
CA ILE A 28 -2.30 -2.37 -6.67
C ILE A 28 -3.46 -1.60 -7.29
N GLU A 29 -4.68 -2.07 -7.06
CA GLU A 29 -5.94 -1.38 -7.36
C GLU A 29 -6.46 -0.63 -6.12
N PRO A 30 -6.43 0.72 -6.09
CA PRO A 30 -6.92 1.51 -4.96
C PRO A 30 -8.38 1.25 -4.60
N ALA A 31 -9.23 0.91 -5.58
CA ALA A 31 -10.64 0.63 -5.33
C ALA A 31 -10.85 -0.56 -4.37
N ASP A 32 -9.94 -1.54 -4.35
CA ASP A 32 -10.01 -2.72 -3.48
C ASP A 32 -9.78 -2.39 -1.99
N ILE A 33 -9.16 -1.25 -1.71
CA ILE A 33 -8.84 -0.76 -0.35
C ILE A 33 -9.48 0.60 -0.07
N LYS A 34 -10.56 0.96 -0.77
CA LYS A 34 -11.19 2.29 -0.70
C LYS A 34 -11.46 2.79 0.72
N SER A 35 -11.88 1.91 1.63
CA SER A 35 -12.15 2.24 3.04
C SER A 35 -10.90 2.60 3.84
N LEU A 36 -9.71 2.18 3.38
CA LEU A 36 -8.43 2.41 4.03
C LEU A 36 -7.68 3.61 3.46
N LEU A 37 -8.08 4.11 2.29
CA LEU A 37 -7.35 5.19 1.57
C LEU A 37 -7.24 6.47 2.40
N ALA A 38 -8.27 6.83 3.15
CA ALA A 38 -8.27 8.03 4.00
C ALA A 38 -7.17 8.01 5.08
N ASP A 39 -6.77 6.81 5.51
CA ASP A 39 -5.75 6.58 6.53
C ASP A 39 -4.43 6.06 5.94
N THR A 40 -4.29 6.05 4.61
CA THR A 40 -3.13 5.52 3.91
C THR A 40 -2.37 6.63 3.19
N PHE A 41 -1.05 6.63 3.35
CA PHE A 41 -0.13 7.42 2.53
C PHE A 41 0.89 6.51 1.86
N ILE A 42 1.49 7.01 0.80
CA ILE A 42 2.54 6.32 0.07
C ILE A 42 3.82 7.11 0.25
N LEU A 43 4.83 6.42 0.76
CA LEU A 43 6.20 6.90 0.79
C LEU A 43 6.87 6.49 -0.51
N GLU A 44 7.38 7.47 -1.25
CA GLU A 44 8.14 7.24 -2.46
C GLU A 44 9.44 8.04 -2.45
N GLN A 45 10.39 7.58 -3.26
CA GLN A 45 11.60 8.33 -3.55
C GLN A 45 11.35 9.11 -4.84
N ASP A 46 11.48 10.44 -4.79
CA ASP A 46 11.29 11.27 -5.96
C ASP A 46 12.48 11.17 -6.95
N SER A 47 12.39 11.87 -8.08
CA SER A 47 13.46 11.91 -9.09
C SER A 47 14.81 12.43 -8.59
N ARG A 48 14.84 13.09 -7.42
CA ARG A 48 16.03 13.67 -6.79
C ARG A 48 16.60 12.77 -5.69
N GLY A 49 15.94 11.66 -5.38
CA GLY A 49 16.35 10.75 -4.31
C GLY A 49 15.71 11.06 -2.95
N GLU A 50 14.83 12.06 -2.87
CA GLU A 50 14.24 12.52 -1.63
C GLU A 50 13.01 11.69 -1.25
N ALA A 51 12.83 11.46 0.05
CA ALA A 51 11.68 10.76 0.60
C ALA A 51 10.45 11.71 0.62
N VAL A 52 9.43 11.37 -0.15
CA VAL A 52 8.19 12.18 -0.28
C VAL A 52 6.98 11.34 0.10
N PHE A 53 6.06 11.96 0.83
CA PHE A 53 4.76 11.39 1.17
C PHE A 53 3.71 11.91 0.18
N ARG A 54 2.92 11.00 -0.39
CA ARG A 54 1.70 11.34 -1.14
C ARG A 54 0.49 10.67 -0.53
N LEU A 55 -0.66 11.32 -0.67
CA LEU A 55 -1.95 10.73 -0.30
C LEU A 55 -2.33 9.64 -1.32
N ALA A 56 -3.02 8.62 -0.83
CA ALA A 56 -3.43 7.45 -1.62
C ALA A 56 -4.71 7.72 -2.43
#